data_AF-A0A7D9N8L9-F1
#
_entry.id   AF-A0A7D9N8L9-F1
#
_cell.length_a   1.000
_cell.length_b   1.000
_cell.length_c   1.000
_cell.angle_alpha   90.00
_cell.angle_beta   90.00
_cell.angle_gamma   90.00
#
_symmetry.space_group_name_H-M   'P 1'
#
loop_
_entity.id
_entity.type
_entity.pdbx_description
1 polymer ?
#
loop_
_entity_poly.entity_id
_entity_poly.type
_entity_poly.pdbx_seq_one_letter_code
_entity_poly.pdbx_strand_id
1 'polypeptide(L)'
;MTFQLFTKKTGSWKLWILGSWIVFISTFSWIPYSDQIICGRFGNIQFLGRLDTWVIVFLIIGAILYLNDYDQTISKRTTFSVITIFMLMTCIFGCVKYQKIKNDNPIRYYITQKNYFDTINNNGNSHTDYGIVKKRDFVFNREFLDKVPRSFKVIETRPNSLTLAFNSDNNNKVNLPFMLYNGVNYRIEVNGKNVNNFNSDQIVKVRPAIGKNIVTISAFANTVNKFTFALSIISISVVIVLLVSGFIKNRRKSRFL
;
A
#
# COMPACT_ATOMS: atom_id res chain seq x y z
N MET A 1 -12.66 25.18 -11.11
CA MET A 1 -11.41 25.86 -10.66
C MET A 1 -10.30 25.82 -11.69
N THR A 2 -10.04 24.70 -12.38
CA THR A 2 -9.00 24.64 -13.43
C THR A 2 -9.15 25.74 -14.49
N PHE A 3 -10.37 25.95 -15.02
CA PHE A 3 -10.63 27.06 -15.94
C PHE A 3 -10.34 28.44 -15.32
N GLN A 4 -10.72 28.64 -14.05
CA GLN A 4 -10.47 29.87 -13.31
C GLN A 4 -8.97 30.11 -13.08
N LEU A 5 -8.15 29.05 -13.00
CA LEU A 5 -6.70 29.13 -12.78
C LEU A 5 -6.02 29.94 -13.89
N PHE A 6 -6.48 29.76 -15.12
CA PHE A 6 -5.95 30.39 -16.33
C PHE A 6 -6.62 31.73 -16.67
N THR A 7 -7.81 32.01 -16.14
CA THR A 7 -8.56 33.25 -16.44
C THR A 7 -8.40 34.35 -15.40
N LYS A 8 -8.13 34.00 -14.13
CA LYS A 8 -7.90 34.99 -13.06
C LYS A 8 -6.41 35.23 -12.88
N LYS A 9 -5.98 36.47 -12.61
CA LYS A 9 -4.55 36.79 -12.44
C LYS A 9 -4.01 36.40 -11.07
N THR A 10 -4.73 36.70 -9.99
CA THR A 10 -4.29 36.50 -8.59
C THR A 10 -5.33 35.74 -7.78
N GLY A 11 -4.91 35.15 -6.65
CA GLY A 11 -5.77 34.40 -5.74
C GLY A 11 -4.98 33.42 -4.89
N SER A 12 -5.25 33.40 -3.58
CA SER A 12 -4.52 32.57 -2.60
C SER A 12 -4.68 31.06 -2.88
N TRP A 13 -5.79 30.68 -3.51
CA TRP A 13 -6.13 29.32 -3.93
C TRP A 13 -5.31 28.79 -5.11
N LYS A 14 -4.72 29.65 -5.94
CA LYS A 14 -4.08 29.24 -7.20
C LYS A 14 -2.86 28.35 -6.97
N LEU A 15 -2.05 28.65 -5.94
CA LEU A 15 -0.88 27.84 -5.60
C LEU A 15 -1.25 26.41 -5.20
N TRP A 16 -2.37 26.25 -4.50
CA TRP A 16 -2.85 24.93 -4.08
C TRP A 16 -3.39 24.12 -5.26
N ILE A 17 -4.14 24.75 -6.17
CA ILE A 17 -4.58 24.09 -7.40
C ILE A 17 -3.39 23.77 -8.33
N LEU A 18 -2.39 24.66 -8.42
CA LEU A 18 -1.16 24.36 -9.18
C LEU A 18 -0.38 23.20 -8.55
N GLY A 19 -0.25 23.20 -7.22
CA GLY A 19 0.37 22.12 -6.46
C GLY A 19 -0.34 20.78 -6.66
N SER A 20 -1.69 20.77 -6.68
CA SER A 20 -2.44 19.54 -6.97
C SER A 20 -2.17 19.03 -8.38
N TRP A 21 -2.03 19.92 -9.36
CA TRP A 21 -1.67 19.57 -10.73
C TRP A 21 -0.25 19.01 -10.83
N ILE A 22 0.73 19.61 -10.16
CA ILE A 22 2.11 19.11 -10.13
C ILE A 22 2.17 17.73 -9.52
N VAL A 23 1.52 17.52 -8.37
CA VAL A 23 1.47 16.20 -7.72
C VAL A 23 0.73 15.20 -8.59
N PHE A 24 -0.41 15.59 -9.17
CA PHE A 24 -1.16 14.72 -10.08
C PHE A 24 -0.32 14.32 -11.30
N ILE A 25 0.37 15.26 -11.93
CA ILE A 25 1.26 14.96 -13.07
C ILE A 25 2.41 14.03 -12.64
N SER A 26 2.96 14.21 -11.45
CA SER A 26 4.01 13.33 -10.91
C SER A 26 3.55 11.89 -10.67
N THR A 27 2.23 11.65 -10.62
CA THR A 27 1.68 10.28 -10.57
C THR A 27 1.78 9.55 -11.91
N PHE A 28 1.87 10.25 -13.04
CA PHE A 28 2.04 9.60 -14.33
C PHE A 28 3.43 8.99 -14.46
N SER A 29 3.47 7.73 -14.89
CA SER A 29 4.68 6.93 -15.08
C SER A 29 5.57 7.36 -16.26
N TRP A 30 5.33 8.53 -16.85
CA TRP A 30 6.04 9.04 -18.03
C TRP A 30 7.40 9.67 -17.70
N ILE A 31 7.71 9.90 -16.43
CA ILE A 31 9.01 10.44 -15.99
C ILE A 31 9.94 9.26 -15.66
N PRO A 32 11.05 9.08 -16.41
CA PRO A 32 12.04 8.04 -16.13
C PRO A 32 12.89 8.45 -14.92
N TYR A 33 12.39 8.20 -13.71
CA TYR A 33 13.13 8.48 -12.48
C TYR A 33 14.40 7.61 -12.42
N SER A 34 15.49 8.16 -11.89
CA SER A 34 16.75 7.43 -11.75
C SER A 34 16.62 6.26 -10.76
N ASP A 35 17.41 5.20 -10.96
CA ASP A 35 17.42 4.01 -10.09
C ASP A 35 17.71 4.36 -8.62
N GLN A 36 18.44 5.46 -8.34
CA GLN A 36 18.71 5.94 -6.98
C GLN A 36 17.46 6.47 -6.26
N ILE A 37 16.52 7.07 -7.00
CA ILE A 37 15.26 7.59 -6.46
C ILE A 37 14.27 6.43 -6.27
N ILE A 38 14.21 5.50 -7.24
CA ILE A 38 13.34 4.32 -7.23
C ILE A 38 13.76 3.31 -6.16
N CYS A 39 15.06 3.07 -5.97
CA CYS A 39 15.56 2.16 -4.91
C CYS A 39 15.79 2.86 -3.57
N GLY A 40 15.59 4.19 -3.50
CA GLY A 40 15.78 5.01 -2.31
C GLY A 40 14.53 5.09 -1.42
N ARG A 41 14.53 6.01 -0.44
CA ARG A 41 13.38 6.25 0.46
C ARG A 41 12.12 6.73 -0.28
N PHE A 42 12.31 7.40 -1.42
CA PHE A 42 11.24 7.93 -2.26
C PHE A 42 10.61 6.88 -3.17
N GLY A 43 11.29 5.76 -3.44
CA GLY A 43 10.72 4.60 -4.14
C GLY A 43 9.48 4.04 -3.47
N ASN A 44 9.45 4.05 -2.14
CA ASN A 44 8.28 3.65 -1.35
C ASN A 44 7.07 4.60 -1.49
N ILE A 45 7.24 5.75 -2.15
CA ILE A 45 6.18 6.71 -2.47
C ILE A 45 5.50 6.36 -3.81
N GLN A 46 5.99 5.35 -4.55
CA GLN A 46 5.38 4.83 -5.80
C GLN A 46 4.03 4.11 -5.63
N PHE A 47 3.32 4.32 -4.52
CA PHE A 47 1.91 3.99 -4.49
C PHE A 47 1.14 5.16 -5.09
N LEU A 48 0.68 5.02 -6.34
CA LEU A 48 -0.18 5.95 -7.07
C LEU A 48 -1.28 6.54 -6.14
N GLY A 49 -1.89 5.70 -5.29
CA GLY A 49 -2.92 6.11 -4.34
C GLY A 49 -2.47 6.98 -3.16
N ARG A 50 -1.16 7.02 -2.82
CA ARG A 50 -0.63 7.89 -1.74
C ARG A 50 -0.40 9.32 -2.23
N LEU A 51 0.00 9.52 -3.48
CA LEU A 51 0.13 10.85 -4.07
C LEU A 51 -1.23 11.46 -4.39
N ASP A 52 -2.19 10.65 -4.84
CA ASP A 52 -3.59 11.08 -5.05
C ASP A 52 -4.24 11.66 -3.79
N THR A 53 -3.84 11.18 -2.61
CA THR A 53 -4.32 11.74 -1.33
C THR A 53 -3.90 13.20 -1.19
N TRP A 54 -2.68 13.55 -1.57
CA TRP A 54 -2.19 14.94 -1.56
C TRP A 54 -2.84 15.80 -2.63
N VAL A 55 -3.12 15.23 -3.82
CA VAL A 55 -3.90 15.91 -4.87
C VAL A 55 -5.25 16.36 -4.31
N ILE A 56 -5.96 15.47 -3.61
CA ILE A 56 -7.27 15.76 -3.03
C ILE A 56 -7.17 16.84 -1.95
N VAL A 57 -6.20 16.73 -1.03
CA VAL A 57 -5.98 17.74 0.02
C VAL A 57 -5.75 19.13 -0.57
N PHE A 58 -4.88 19.24 -1.58
CA PHE A 58 -4.58 20.50 -2.24
C PHE A 58 -5.77 21.07 -3.02
N LEU A 59 -6.52 20.22 -3.73
CA LEU A 59 -7.75 20.64 -4.41
C LEU A 59 -8.78 21.18 -3.43
N ILE A 60 -8.94 20.55 -2.27
CA ILE A 60 -9.89 20.98 -1.25
C ILE A 60 -9.45 22.32 -0.63
N ILE A 61 -8.17 22.47 -0.24
CA ILE A 61 -7.65 23.75 0.27
C ILE A 61 -7.86 24.86 -0.77
N GLY A 62 -7.50 24.61 -2.03
CA GLY A 62 -7.72 25.54 -3.13
C GLY A 62 -9.20 25.88 -3.30
N ALA A 63 -10.09 24.90 -3.17
CA ALA A 63 -11.53 25.14 -3.29
C ALA A 63 -12.10 26.04 -2.21
N ILE A 64 -11.64 25.87 -0.98
CA ILE A 64 -12.08 26.68 0.17
C ILE A 64 -11.59 28.11 0.03
N LEU A 65 -10.30 28.28 -0.29
CA LEU A 65 -9.70 29.59 -0.48
C LEU A 65 -10.34 30.33 -1.67
N TYR A 66 -10.67 29.61 -2.75
CA TYR A 66 -11.40 30.19 -3.88
C TYR A 66 -12.74 30.74 -3.43
N LEU A 67 -13.54 29.97 -2.70
CA LEU A 67 -14.86 30.43 -2.24
C LEU A 67 -14.76 31.60 -1.26
N ASN A 68 -13.73 31.59 -0.39
CA ASN A 68 -13.46 32.67 0.53
C ASN A 68 -13.05 33.98 -0.17
N ASP A 69 -12.23 33.91 -1.22
CA ASP A 69 -11.79 35.08 -2.00
C ASP A 69 -12.95 35.75 -2.78
N TYR A 70 -14.09 35.08 -2.95
CA TYR A 70 -15.29 35.59 -3.64
C TYR A 70 -16.47 35.86 -2.70
N ASP A 71 -16.21 36.07 -1.40
CA ASP A 71 -17.22 36.32 -0.34
C ASP A 71 -18.32 35.26 -0.22
N GLN A 72 -18.12 34.10 -0.85
CA GLN A 72 -18.93 32.91 -0.66
C GLN A 72 -18.41 32.20 0.59
N THR A 73 -18.68 32.80 1.76
CA THR A 73 -18.16 32.32 3.04
C THR A 73 -18.84 31.01 3.45
N ILE A 74 -18.22 29.89 3.09
CA ILE A 74 -18.57 28.60 3.67
C ILE A 74 -18.08 28.59 5.12
N SER A 75 -18.99 28.25 6.05
CA SER A 75 -18.61 28.17 7.47
C SER A 75 -17.42 27.21 7.64
N LYS A 76 -16.43 27.57 8.48
CA LYS A 76 -15.24 26.73 8.79
C LYS A 76 -15.62 25.27 9.11
N ARG A 77 -16.80 25.09 9.70
CA ARG A 77 -17.36 23.79 10.06
C ARG A 77 -17.92 23.02 8.86
N THR A 78 -18.66 23.68 7.97
CA THR A 78 -19.12 23.08 6.70
C THR A 78 -17.93 22.67 5.86
N THR A 79 -16.92 23.54 5.77
CA THR A 79 -15.64 23.25 5.13
C THR A 79 -15.03 21.96 5.67
N PHE A 80 -14.78 21.88 6.98
CA PHE A 80 -14.22 20.69 7.62
C PHE A 80 -15.03 19.41 7.35
N SER A 81 -16.36 19.48 7.41
CA SER A 81 -17.25 18.37 7.09
C SER A 81 -17.08 17.89 5.64
N VAL A 82 -17.04 18.82 4.68
CA VAL A 82 -16.87 18.50 3.26
C VAL A 82 -15.51 17.85 3.01
N ILE A 83 -14.41 18.40 3.57
CA ILE A 83 -13.07 17.78 3.46
C ILE A 83 -13.12 16.33 3.93
N THR A 84 -13.68 16.15 5.14
CA THR A 84 -13.70 14.84 5.81
C THR A 84 -14.52 13.82 5.03
N ILE A 85 -15.69 14.20 4.52
CA ILE A 85 -16.55 13.31 3.74
C ILE A 85 -15.84 12.85 2.46
N PHE A 86 -15.25 13.77 1.70
CA PHE A 86 -14.51 13.41 0.49
C PHE A 86 -13.31 12.52 0.79
N MET A 87 -12.55 12.80 1.85
CA MET A 87 -11.45 11.95 2.29
C MET A 87 -11.92 10.55 2.68
N LEU A 88 -13.01 10.43 3.45
CA LEU A 88 -13.59 9.16 3.83
C LEU A 88 -14.07 8.36 2.61
N MET A 89 -14.74 9.01 1.64
CA MET A 89 -15.15 8.35 0.41
C MET A 89 -13.95 7.82 -0.37
N THR A 90 -12.88 8.60 -0.53
CA THR A 90 -11.67 8.14 -1.22
C THR A 90 -11.05 6.94 -0.50
N CYS A 91 -10.99 6.95 0.84
CA CYS A 91 -10.53 5.79 1.61
C CYS A 91 -11.43 4.56 1.39
N ILE A 92 -12.75 4.71 1.44
CA ILE A 92 -13.70 3.59 1.23
C ILE A 92 -13.58 3.05 -0.18
N PHE A 93 -13.61 3.90 -1.21
CA PHE A 93 -13.47 3.47 -2.60
C PHE A 93 -12.10 2.85 -2.87
N GLY A 94 -11.03 3.40 -2.28
CA GLY A 94 -9.69 2.81 -2.31
C GLY A 94 -9.67 1.40 -1.72
N CYS A 95 -10.21 1.22 -0.51
CA CYS A 95 -10.31 -0.08 0.15
C CYS A 95 -11.19 -1.07 -0.64
N VAL A 96 -12.36 -0.65 -1.14
CA VAL A 96 -13.24 -1.51 -1.94
C VAL A 96 -12.56 -1.93 -3.24
N LYS A 97 -11.95 -0.98 -3.96
CA LYS A 97 -11.24 -1.28 -5.21
C LYS A 97 -10.04 -2.19 -4.96
N TYR A 98 -9.30 -2.00 -3.87
CA TYR A 98 -8.10 -2.78 -3.57
C TYR A 98 -8.40 -4.17 -2.96
N GLN A 99 -9.44 -4.29 -2.12
CA GLN A 99 -9.71 -5.52 -1.36
C GLN A 99 -10.86 -6.38 -1.92
N LYS A 100 -11.85 -5.78 -2.58
CA LYS A 100 -13.05 -6.51 -3.04
C LYS A 100 -13.05 -6.84 -4.53
N ILE A 101 -12.48 -5.97 -5.38
CA ILE A 101 -12.49 -6.22 -6.82
C ILE A 101 -11.34 -7.19 -7.14
N LYS A 102 -11.71 -8.44 -7.40
CA LYS A 102 -10.77 -9.50 -7.78
C LYS A 102 -10.61 -9.52 -9.29
N ASN A 103 -9.37 -9.61 -9.79
CA ASN A 103 -9.01 -9.81 -11.20
C ASN A 103 -9.45 -8.71 -12.20
N ASP A 104 -9.55 -7.44 -11.79
CA ASP A 104 -9.88 -6.33 -12.71
C ASP A 104 -8.67 -5.77 -13.48
N ASN A 105 -7.45 -6.16 -13.12
CA ASN A 105 -6.22 -5.61 -13.67
C ASN A 105 -5.17 -6.72 -13.83
N PRO A 106 -4.41 -6.77 -14.94
CA PRO A 106 -3.31 -7.72 -15.15
C PRO A 106 -2.20 -7.65 -14.09
N ILE A 107 -2.22 -6.69 -13.16
CA ILE A 107 -1.22 -6.50 -12.11
C ILE A 107 -1.68 -7.04 -10.73
N ARG A 108 -2.97 -7.39 -10.57
CA ARG A 108 -3.53 -7.86 -9.28
C ARG A 108 -3.68 -9.37 -9.25
N TYR A 109 -2.68 -10.05 -8.70
CA TYR A 109 -2.66 -11.51 -8.60
C TYR A 109 -3.06 -11.97 -7.19
N TYR A 110 -4.15 -12.72 -7.10
CA TYR A 110 -4.47 -13.45 -5.87
C TYR A 110 -3.74 -14.79 -5.92
N ILE A 111 -2.70 -14.90 -5.10
CA ILE A 111 -1.92 -16.14 -4.97
C ILE A 111 -2.79 -17.20 -4.30
N THR A 112 -2.98 -18.29 -5.02
CA THR A 112 -3.61 -19.53 -4.58
C THR A 112 -2.59 -20.66 -4.71
N GLN A 113 -2.88 -21.80 -4.10
CA GLN A 113 -2.05 -23.00 -4.28
C GLN A 113 -1.89 -23.39 -5.77
N LYS A 114 -2.92 -23.17 -6.60
CA LYS A 114 -2.95 -23.62 -8.00
C LYS A 114 -2.17 -22.72 -8.95
N ASN A 115 -2.10 -21.42 -8.69
CA ASN A 115 -1.48 -20.44 -9.59
C ASN A 115 -0.14 -19.90 -9.09
N TYR A 116 0.35 -20.33 -7.93
CA TYR A 116 1.58 -19.79 -7.32
C TYR A 116 2.78 -19.87 -8.27
N PHE A 117 3.07 -21.07 -8.78
CA PHE A 117 4.22 -21.29 -9.64
C PHE A 117 4.14 -20.54 -10.97
N ASP A 118 2.97 -20.53 -11.61
CA ASP A 118 2.77 -19.75 -12.83
C ASP A 118 2.90 -18.24 -12.56
N THR A 119 2.42 -17.77 -11.42
CA THR A 119 2.42 -16.35 -11.05
C THR A 119 3.83 -15.84 -10.74
N ILE A 120 4.68 -16.65 -10.12
CA ILE A 120 6.08 -16.26 -9.80
C ILE A 120 7.04 -16.46 -10.98
N ASN A 121 6.72 -17.35 -11.93
CA ASN A 121 7.58 -17.71 -13.06
C ASN A 121 7.31 -16.88 -14.32
N ASN A 122 6.05 -16.48 -14.57
CA ASN A 122 5.66 -15.85 -15.84
C ASN A 122 5.48 -14.33 -15.78
N ASN A 123 5.54 -13.68 -14.61
CA ASN A 123 5.11 -12.28 -14.48
C ASN A 123 6.26 -11.30 -14.26
N GLY A 124 6.53 -10.47 -15.28
CA GLY A 124 7.45 -9.33 -15.18
C GLY A 124 6.97 -8.23 -14.23
N ASN A 125 5.66 -8.03 -14.07
CA ASN A 125 5.10 -6.86 -13.37
C ASN A 125 5.28 -6.90 -11.84
N SER A 126 5.15 -8.06 -11.19
CA SER A 126 5.38 -8.19 -9.74
C SER A 126 6.87 -8.04 -9.38
N HIS A 127 7.74 -8.41 -10.32
CA HIS A 127 9.18 -8.32 -10.21
C HIS A 127 9.68 -6.87 -10.36
N THR A 128 9.06 -6.09 -11.26
CA THR A 128 9.39 -4.68 -11.50
C THR A 128 8.82 -3.74 -10.45
N ASP A 129 7.61 -4.01 -9.95
CA ASP A 129 6.91 -3.08 -9.05
C ASP A 129 7.33 -3.25 -7.58
N TYR A 130 7.82 -4.43 -7.19
CA TYR A 130 8.13 -4.74 -5.79
C TYR A 130 9.49 -5.41 -5.56
N GLY A 131 10.18 -5.88 -6.61
CA GLY A 131 11.49 -6.48 -6.48
C GLY A 131 12.55 -5.42 -6.16
N ILE A 132 13.00 -5.34 -4.91
CA ILE A 132 14.09 -4.43 -4.51
C ILE A 132 15.45 -5.08 -4.81
N VAL A 133 15.59 -5.64 -6.00
CA VAL A 133 16.79 -6.41 -6.37
C VAL A 133 17.86 -5.42 -6.81
N LYS A 134 19.09 -5.55 -6.27
CA LYS A 134 20.24 -4.72 -6.67
C LYS A 134 20.64 -4.87 -8.15
N LYS A 135 20.11 -5.86 -8.86
CA LYS A 135 20.32 -6.12 -10.29
C LYS A 135 18.97 -6.44 -10.93
N ARG A 136 18.73 -5.94 -12.15
CA ARG A 136 17.52 -6.17 -12.97
C ARG A 136 17.36 -7.63 -13.45
N ASP A 137 18.04 -8.58 -12.82
CA ASP A 137 17.98 -9.99 -13.17
C ASP A 137 16.79 -10.65 -12.46
N PHE A 138 16.07 -11.53 -13.16
CA PHE A 138 14.98 -12.30 -12.60
C PHE A 138 15.48 -13.16 -11.43
N VAL A 139 15.01 -12.87 -10.22
CA VAL A 139 15.35 -13.55 -8.95
C VAL A 139 14.88 -15.00 -8.97
N PHE A 140 13.78 -15.30 -9.67
CA PHE A 140 13.25 -16.64 -9.88
C PHE A 140 13.43 -17.05 -11.35
N ASN A 141 14.69 -17.11 -11.80
CA ASN A 141 15.02 -17.67 -13.11
C ASN A 141 14.89 -19.21 -13.11
N ARG A 142 14.99 -19.84 -14.29
CA ARG A 142 14.94 -21.32 -14.41
C ARG A 142 15.96 -22.01 -13.50
N GLU A 143 17.18 -21.49 -13.43
CA GLU A 143 18.24 -22.04 -12.57
C GLU A 143 17.87 -22.03 -11.07
N PHE A 144 17.14 -21.01 -10.62
CA PHE A 144 16.62 -20.94 -9.26
C PHE A 144 15.52 -21.98 -9.06
N LEU A 145 14.58 -22.08 -9.99
CA LEU A 145 13.45 -23.01 -9.91
C LEU A 145 13.92 -24.46 -9.92
N ASP A 146 14.99 -24.78 -10.64
CA ASP A 146 15.62 -26.11 -10.64
C ASP A 146 16.21 -26.49 -9.27
N LYS A 147 16.55 -25.49 -8.44
CA LYS A 147 17.06 -25.68 -7.07
C LYS A 147 15.94 -25.71 -6.02
N VAL A 148 14.70 -25.41 -6.39
CA VAL A 148 13.53 -25.54 -5.49
C VAL A 148 13.21 -27.04 -5.32
N PRO A 149 12.89 -27.50 -4.09
CA PRO A 149 12.52 -28.90 -3.88
C PRO A 149 11.36 -29.33 -4.79
N ARG A 150 11.51 -30.45 -5.50
CA ARG A 150 10.46 -30.98 -6.40
C ARG A 150 9.12 -31.23 -5.71
N SER A 151 9.17 -31.56 -4.43
CA SER A 151 8.00 -31.83 -3.56
C SER A 151 7.37 -30.56 -2.97
N PHE A 152 7.82 -29.38 -3.40
CA PHE A 152 7.32 -28.11 -2.90
C PHE A 152 5.83 -27.95 -3.19
N LYS A 153 5.08 -27.55 -2.18
CA LYS A 153 3.67 -27.21 -2.28
C LYS A 153 3.30 -26.08 -1.33
N VAL A 154 2.39 -25.23 -1.77
CA VAL A 154 1.68 -24.30 -0.90
C VAL A 154 0.58 -25.09 -0.17
N ILE A 155 0.60 -25.10 1.16
CA ILE A 155 -0.43 -25.76 1.98
C ILE A 155 -1.57 -24.79 2.27
N GLU A 156 -1.23 -23.55 2.60
CA GLU A 156 -2.20 -22.58 3.09
C GLU A 156 -1.78 -21.15 2.75
N THR A 157 -2.75 -20.32 2.37
CA THR A 157 -2.58 -18.89 2.17
C THR A 157 -3.55 -18.12 3.06
N ARG A 158 -3.04 -17.19 3.86
CA ARG A 158 -3.81 -16.23 4.66
C ARG A 158 -3.37 -14.81 4.30
N PRO A 159 -4.16 -13.77 4.64
CA PRO A 159 -3.80 -12.39 4.31
C PRO A 159 -2.40 -11.95 4.78
N ASN A 160 -1.88 -12.52 5.87
CA ASN A 160 -0.58 -12.19 6.44
C ASN A 160 0.39 -13.37 6.56
N SER A 161 0.05 -14.54 6.02
CA SER A 161 0.93 -15.71 6.11
C SER A 161 0.80 -16.68 4.94
N LEU A 162 1.90 -17.36 4.64
CA LEU A 162 2.00 -18.41 3.63
C LEU A 162 2.63 -19.65 4.29
N THR A 163 1.96 -20.78 4.21
CA THR A 163 2.49 -22.06 4.69
C THR A 163 2.86 -22.94 3.52
N LEU A 164 4.10 -23.43 3.53
CA LEU A 164 4.74 -24.22 2.50
C LEU A 164 5.10 -25.60 3.06
N ALA A 165 5.10 -26.62 2.23
CA ALA A 165 5.71 -27.91 2.55
C ALA A 165 6.60 -28.40 1.42
N PHE A 166 7.65 -29.11 1.80
CA PHE A 166 8.53 -29.82 0.89
C PHE A 166 9.25 -30.95 1.64
N ASN A 167 9.72 -31.94 0.90
CA ASN A 167 10.64 -32.96 1.38
C ASN A 167 12.07 -32.56 1.05
N SER A 168 13.00 -32.88 1.96
CA SER A 168 14.44 -32.67 1.75
C SER A 168 15.21 -33.95 2.04
N ASP A 169 16.17 -34.26 1.18
CA ASP A 169 17.02 -35.45 1.32
C ASP A 169 18.25 -35.18 2.20
N ASN A 170 18.51 -33.92 2.54
CA ASN A 170 19.64 -33.50 3.37
C ASN A 170 19.24 -32.30 4.24
N ASN A 171 20.18 -31.82 5.05
CA ASN A 171 19.99 -30.66 5.94
C ASN A 171 20.67 -29.39 5.40
N ASN A 172 20.96 -29.32 4.09
CA ASN A 172 21.58 -28.15 3.49
C ASN A 172 20.56 -27.02 3.35
N LYS A 173 21.02 -25.77 3.39
CA LYS A 173 20.12 -24.62 3.22
C LYS A 173 19.45 -24.67 1.84
N VAL A 174 18.14 -24.53 1.83
CA VAL A 174 17.30 -24.52 0.62
C VAL A 174 16.73 -23.13 0.42
N ASN A 175 16.76 -22.66 -0.83
CA ASN A 175 16.07 -21.44 -1.22
C ASN A 175 14.59 -21.76 -1.48
N LEU A 176 13.70 -20.99 -0.86
CA LEU A 176 12.27 -21.04 -1.14
C LEU A 176 11.91 -19.92 -2.11
N PRO A 177 10.98 -20.14 -3.04
CA PRO A 177 10.58 -19.17 -4.05
C PRO A 177 9.70 -18.05 -3.45
N PHE A 178 10.18 -17.34 -2.43
CA PHE A 178 9.49 -16.26 -1.73
C PHE A 178 10.42 -15.06 -1.54
N MET A 179 9.96 -13.88 -1.96
CA MET A 179 10.69 -12.62 -1.82
C MET A 179 10.37 -11.92 -0.50
N LEU A 180 11.40 -11.38 0.12
CA LEU A 180 11.35 -10.55 1.31
C LEU A 180 11.39 -9.07 0.90
N TYR A 181 10.36 -8.31 1.28
CA TYR A 181 10.31 -6.88 1.01
C TYR A 181 10.92 -6.06 2.15
N ASN A 182 11.65 -4.99 1.81
CA ASN A 182 12.18 -4.07 2.82
C ASN A 182 11.04 -3.38 3.58
N GLY A 183 11.21 -3.24 4.90
CA GLY A 183 10.21 -2.58 5.76
C GLY A 183 9.07 -3.49 6.22
N VAL A 184 9.00 -4.74 5.75
CA VAL A 184 8.09 -5.76 6.26
C VAL A 184 8.82 -6.61 7.30
N ASN A 185 8.20 -6.82 8.47
CA ASN A 185 8.76 -7.69 9.50
C ASN A 185 8.24 -9.10 9.29
N TYR A 186 9.15 -10.02 8.93
CA TYR A 186 8.84 -11.43 8.68
C TYR A 186 9.28 -12.34 9.82
N ARG A 187 8.51 -13.39 10.10
CA ARG A 187 8.88 -14.54 10.95
C ARG A 187 8.74 -15.76 10.10
N ILE A 188 9.82 -16.52 10.10
CA ILE A 188 9.87 -17.80 9.44
C ILE A 188 9.91 -18.86 10.52
N GLU A 189 8.95 -19.78 10.45
CA GLU A 189 8.92 -20.96 11.29
C GLU A 189 9.20 -22.17 10.42
N VAL A 190 10.16 -23.01 10.81
CA VAL A 190 10.46 -24.28 10.17
C VAL A 190 10.10 -25.38 11.15
N ASN A 191 9.14 -26.23 10.79
CA ASN A 191 8.61 -27.30 11.64
C ASN A 191 8.19 -26.78 13.04
N GLY A 192 7.53 -25.61 13.07
CA GLY A 192 7.05 -24.97 14.29
C GLY A 192 8.12 -24.22 15.11
N LYS A 193 9.37 -24.14 14.64
CA LYS A 193 10.45 -23.41 15.32
C LYS A 193 10.84 -22.15 14.56
N ASN A 194 10.91 -21.03 15.28
CA ASN A 194 11.38 -19.76 14.72
C ASN A 194 12.83 -19.84 14.26
N VAL A 195 13.11 -19.27 13.10
CA VAL A 195 14.48 -19.13 12.57
C VAL A 195 14.81 -17.65 12.38
N ASN A 196 16.05 -17.26 12.70
CA ASN A 196 16.50 -15.87 12.65
C ASN A 196 17.39 -15.55 11.43
N ASN A 197 17.93 -16.57 10.75
CA ASN A 197 18.84 -16.43 9.60
C ASN A 197 18.19 -16.94 8.31
N PHE A 198 16.99 -16.41 8.01
CA PHE A 198 16.20 -16.83 6.86
C PHE A 198 16.35 -15.95 5.62
N ASN A 199 17.10 -14.85 5.70
CA ASN A 199 17.24 -13.89 4.59
C ASN A 199 18.59 -14.09 3.89
N SER A 200 18.56 -14.34 2.58
CA SER A 200 19.71 -14.30 1.68
C SER A 200 19.29 -13.53 0.44
N ASP A 201 19.84 -12.35 0.21
CA ASP A 201 19.57 -11.54 -0.99
C ASP A 201 18.07 -11.31 -1.26
N GLN A 202 17.30 -11.04 -0.21
CA GLN A 202 15.85 -10.85 -0.26
C GLN A 202 15.05 -12.10 -0.63
N ILE A 203 15.64 -13.28 -0.55
CA ILE A 203 14.95 -14.56 -0.72
C ILE A 203 14.90 -15.29 0.61
N VAL A 204 13.81 -16.01 0.87
CA VAL A 204 13.71 -16.91 2.02
C VAL A 204 14.62 -18.11 1.81
N LYS A 205 15.57 -18.31 2.72
CA LYS A 205 16.50 -19.43 2.74
C LYS A 205 16.45 -20.12 4.10
N VAL A 206 16.04 -21.39 4.12
CA VAL A 206 15.83 -22.14 5.37
C VAL A 206 16.70 -23.39 5.42
N ARG A 207 16.98 -23.87 6.64
CA ARG A 207 17.62 -25.16 6.84
C ARG A 207 16.55 -26.21 7.17
N PRO A 208 16.27 -27.16 6.26
CA PRO A 208 15.30 -28.21 6.50
C PRO A 208 15.87 -29.32 7.39
N ALA A 209 14.98 -30.11 7.98
CA ALA A 209 15.27 -31.44 8.47
C ALA A 209 15.19 -32.45 7.31
N ILE A 210 15.79 -33.62 7.46
CA ILE A 210 15.62 -34.72 6.49
C ILE A 210 14.16 -35.18 6.53
N GLY A 211 13.56 -35.40 5.36
CA GLY A 211 12.15 -35.76 5.21
C GLY A 211 11.24 -34.55 5.05
N LYS A 212 10.00 -34.65 5.55
CA LYS A 212 8.96 -33.64 5.36
C LYS A 212 9.21 -32.41 6.23
N ASN A 213 9.16 -31.24 5.60
CA ASN A 213 9.27 -29.94 6.25
C ASN A 213 8.02 -29.10 6.00
N ILE A 214 7.66 -28.32 7.01
CA ILE A 214 6.61 -27.30 6.94
C ILE A 214 7.26 -25.97 7.27
N VAL A 215 7.10 -25.00 6.38
CA VAL A 215 7.63 -23.65 6.56
C VAL A 215 6.50 -22.65 6.54
N THR A 216 6.34 -21.90 7.62
CA THR A 216 5.36 -20.82 7.71
C THR A 216 6.08 -19.49 7.64
N ILE A 217 5.75 -18.71 6.61
CA ILE A 217 6.23 -17.35 6.40
C ILE A 217 5.10 -16.42 6.82
N SER A 218 5.32 -15.61 7.84
CA SER A 218 4.31 -14.68 8.35
C SER A 218 4.85 -13.26 8.41
N ALA A 219 3.98 -12.29 8.12
CA ALA A 219 4.26 -10.87 8.26
C ALA A 219 3.50 -10.30 9.47
N PHE A 220 4.13 -9.40 10.20
CA PHE A 220 3.51 -8.74 11.35
C PHE A 220 3.78 -7.25 11.39
N ALA A 221 2.79 -6.55 11.94
CA ALA A 221 2.90 -5.16 12.29
C ALA A 221 3.89 -4.98 13.44
N ASN A 222 4.91 -4.14 13.24
CA ASN A 222 5.76 -3.69 14.35
C ASN A 222 4.97 -2.75 15.27
N THR A 223 5.60 -2.41 16.41
CA THR A 223 5.02 -1.51 17.41
C THR A 223 4.63 -0.16 16.81
N VAL A 224 5.43 0.38 15.88
CA VAL A 224 5.13 1.64 15.19
C VAL A 224 3.85 1.53 14.39
N ASN A 225 3.68 0.48 13.58
CA ASN A 225 2.47 0.24 12.78
C ASN A 225 1.22 0.07 13.66
N LYS A 226 1.36 -0.63 14.80
CA LYS A 226 0.25 -0.79 15.76
C LYS A 226 -0.12 0.55 16.41
N PHE A 227 0.88 1.34 16.80
CA PHE A 227 0.69 2.65 17.40
C PHE A 227 0.04 3.65 16.42
N THR A 228 0.56 3.74 15.19
CA THR A 228 0.00 4.63 14.16
C THR A 228 -1.41 4.22 13.79
N PHE A 229 -1.71 2.92 13.74
CA PHE A 229 -3.06 2.43 13.55
C PHE A 229 -3.99 2.86 14.70
N ALA A 230 -3.57 2.70 15.97
CA ALA A 230 -4.34 3.16 17.12
C ALA A 230 -4.59 4.69 17.09
N LEU A 231 -3.56 5.48 16.77
CA LEU A 231 -3.67 6.93 16.62
C LEU A 231 -4.65 7.33 15.51
N SER A 232 -4.68 6.56 14.41
CA SER A 232 -5.62 6.77 13.31
C SER A 232 -7.07 6.53 13.75
N ILE A 233 -7.32 5.49 14.54
CA ILE A 233 -8.66 5.21 15.11
C ILE A 233 -9.09 6.36 16.01
N ILE A 234 -8.24 6.80 16.93
CA ILE A 234 -8.53 7.92 17.84
C ILE A 234 -8.85 9.18 17.03
N SER A 235 -8.03 9.49 16.04
CA SER A 235 -8.23 10.66 15.16
C SER A 235 -9.59 10.59 14.45
N ILE A 236 -9.92 9.45 13.85
CA ILE A 236 -11.21 9.24 13.17
C ILE A 236 -12.37 9.36 14.16
N SER A 237 -12.27 8.77 15.35
CA SER A 237 -13.31 8.87 16.38
C SER A 237 -13.54 10.31 16.82
N VAL A 238 -12.49 11.09 17.07
CA VAL A 238 -12.59 12.51 17.43
C VAL A 238 -13.29 13.30 16.32
N VAL A 239 -12.91 13.06 15.06
CA VAL A 239 -13.52 13.72 13.90
C VAL A 239 -15.02 13.39 13.82
N ILE A 240 -15.40 12.11 13.97
CA ILE A 240 -16.80 11.68 13.97
C ILE A 240 -17.58 12.36 15.10
N VAL A 241 -17.04 12.40 16.31
CA VAL A 241 -17.67 13.07 17.46
C VAL A 241 -17.88 14.56 17.19
N LEU A 242 -16.90 15.26 16.62
CA LEU A 242 -17.01 16.67 16.26
C LEU A 242 -18.08 16.91 15.18
N LEU A 243 -18.18 16.02 14.19
CA LEU A 243 -19.20 16.10 13.15
C LEU A 243 -20.61 15.89 13.73
N VAL A 244 -20.80 14.85 14.54
CA VAL A 244 -22.10 14.49 15.14
C VAL A 244 -22.54 15.55 16.15
N SER A 245 -21.66 15.93 17.09
CA SER A 245 -21.94 16.97 18.09
C SER A 245 -22.29 18.30 17.43
N GLY A 246 -21.56 18.65 16.37
CA GLY A 246 -21.91 19.75 15.51
C GLY A 246 -23.34 19.62 14.97
N PHE A 247 -23.65 18.51 14.30
CA PHE A 247 -24.95 18.30 13.65
C PHE A 247 -26.11 18.46 14.64
N ILE A 248 -25.95 17.88 15.85
CA ILE A 248 -26.92 18.01 16.95
C ILE A 248 -27.09 19.47 17.38
N LYS A 249 -26.00 20.23 17.54
CA LYS A 249 -26.04 21.64 17.95
C LYS A 249 -26.76 22.52 16.91
N ASN A 250 -26.60 22.25 15.61
CA ASN A 250 -27.32 22.96 14.54
C ASN A 250 -28.81 22.64 14.52
N ARG A 251 -29.19 21.36 14.68
CA ARG A 251 -30.61 20.99 14.78
C ARG A 251 -31.31 21.64 15.96
N ARG A 252 -30.62 21.79 17.10
CA ARG A 252 -31.15 22.54 18.24
C ARG A 252 -31.30 24.03 17.91
N LYS A 253 -30.29 24.67 17.32
CA LYS A 253 -30.34 26.11 16.98
C LYS A 253 -31.44 26.45 15.96
N SER A 254 -31.71 25.56 15.00
CA SER A 254 -32.79 25.69 14.00
C SER A 254 -34.20 25.40 14.54
N ARG A 255 -34.33 24.84 15.75
CA ARG A 255 -35.65 24.63 16.41
C ARG A 255 -36.04 25.79 17.33
N PHE A 256 -35.12 26.72 17.59
CA PHE A 256 -35.32 27.89 18.45
C PHE A 256 -35.31 29.22 17.67
N LEU A 257 -35.25 29.14 16.33
CA LEU A 257 -35.50 30.21 15.37
C LEU A 257 -36.75 29.81 14.58
#